data_AF-A0A932FDG5-F1
#
_entry.id   AF-A0A932FDG5-F1
#
_cell.length_a   1.000
_cell.length_b   1.000
_cell.length_c   1.000
_cell.angle_alpha   90.00
_cell.angle_beta   90.00
_cell.angle_gamma   90.00
#
_symmetry.space_group_name_H-M   'P 1'
#
loop_
_entity.id
_entity.type
_entity.pdbx_description
1 polymer ?
#
loop_
_entity_poly.entity_id
_entity_poly.type
_entity_poly.pdbx_seq_one_letter_code
_entity_poly.pdbx_strand_id
1 'polypeptide(L)'
;MKRSLPLALALSLLVGCASYGGRTLVPGKSTAADVQATMGVPDERQTLAGETIWWYPRGPVGFHTYAVRIGADGIVRDIEQRLTVENLPKVAAGKSTKQDVHDLFGPPFRTAYMPRQEREVWEYQLRDNVDFRWKLWIQFSDDGIAREVVKLRHPDEDPPGMPGKD
;
A
#
# COMPACT_ATOMS: atom_id res chain seq x y z
N MET A 1 -47.31 -36.74 16.83
CA MET A 1 -45.97 -36.55 17.44
C MET A 1 -44.92 -36.62 16.35
N LYS A 2 -44.27 -35.51 16.00
CA LYS A 2 -42.85 -35.38 15.64
C LYS A 2 -42.55 -33.90 15.40
N ARG A 3 -41.49 -33.45 16.07
CA ARG A 3 -41.16 -32.05 16.40
C ARG A 3 -40.51 -31.32 15.23
N SER A 4 -40.79 -30.04 15.16
CA SER A 4 -40.17 -28.99 14.36
C SER A 4 -38.66 -28.87 14.57
N LEU A 5 -37.92 -28.48 13.53
CA LEU A 5 -36.97 -27.34 13.59
C LEU A 5 -36.46 -26.97 12.18
N PRO A 6 -36.71 -25.75 11.67
CA PRO A 6 -35.98 -25.23 10.51
C PRO A 6 -34.58 -24.84 10.98
N LEU A 7 -33.55 -25.44 10.40
CA LEU A 7 -32.15 -25.08 10.64
C LEU A 7 -31.88 -23.74 9.94
N ALA A 8 -32.11 -22.64 10.65
CA ALA A 8 -31.69 -21.31 10.24
C ALA A 8 -30.17 -21.23 10.36
N LEU A 9 -29.47 -21.45 9.23
CA LEU A 9 -28.05 -21.19 9.11
C LEU A 9 -27.85 -19.67 9.02
N ALA A 10 -27.72 -19.02 10.18
CA ALA A 10 -27.34 -17.62 10.28
C ALA A 10 -25.87 -17.48 9.86
N LEU A 11 -25.66 -17.20 8.56
CA LEU A 11 -24.37 -16.82 8.01
C LEU A 11 -24.09 -15.36 8.40
N SER A 12 -23.48 -15.16 9.57
CA SER A 12 -23.04 -13.86 10.06
C SER A 12 -21.89 -13.34 9.19
N LEU A 13 -22.24 -12.73 8.06
CA LEU A 13 -21.35 -11.89 7.26
C LEU A 13 -21.02 -10.62 8.09
N LEU A 14 -20.04 -10.72 8.99
CA LEU A 14 -19.32 -9.55 9.46
C LEU A 14 -18.46 -9.04 8.30
N VAL A 15 -19.11 -8.36 7.36
CA VAL A 15 -18.45 -7.39 6.50
C VAL A 15 -18.15 -6.20 7.40
N GLY A 16 -17.10 -6.33 8.22
CA GLY A 16 -16.48 -5.16 8.84
C GLY A 16 -16.03 -4.29 7.67
N CYS A 17 -16.69 -3.14 7.48
CA CYS A 17 -16.28 -2.18 6.48
C CYS A 17 -14.88 -1.71 6.84
N ALA A 18 -13.86 -2.35 6.28
CA ALA A 18 -12.49 -1.91 6.42
C ALA A 18 -12.42 -0.51 5.80
N SER A 19 -12.27 0.52 6.63
CA SER A 19 -12.04 1.89 6.21
C SER A 19 -10.76 1.96 5.40
N TYR A 20 -10.86 2.50 4.19
CA TYR A 20 -9.78 2.49 3.21
C TYR A 20 -8.48 3.13 3.72
N GLY A 21 -8.60 4.26 4.42
CA GLY A 21 -7.46 5.01 4.95
C GLY A 21 -7.52 5.27 6.45
N GLY A 22 -8.31 4.50 7.19
CA GLY A 22 -8.36 4.63 8.66
C GLY A 22 -9.02 5.91 9.19
N ARG A 23 -9.92 6.56 8.43
CA ARG A 23 -10.55 7.86 8.76
C ARG A 23 -11.20 7.98 10.15
N THR A 24 -11.53 6.86 10.80
CA THR A 24 -12.14 6.81 12.14
C THR A 24 -11.12 6.68 13.26
N LEU A 25 -9.86 6.41 12.93
CA LEU A 25 -8.78 6.27 13.90
C LEU A 25 -8.28 7.66 14.31
N VAL A 26 -7.97 7.80 15.60
CA VAL A 26 -7.53 9.06 16.19
C VAL A 26 -6.17 8.86 16.85
N PRO A 27 -5.10 9.51 16.36
CA PRO A 27 -3.80 9.50 17.02
C PRO A 27 -3.88 9.88 18.50
N GLY A 28 -3.12 9.17 19.34
CA GLY A 28 -3.12 9.32 20.79
C GLY A 28 -4.32 8.70 21.51
N LYS A 29 -5.29 8.11 20.79
CA LYS A 29 -6.47 7.47 21.38
C LYS A 29 -6.72 6.05 20.85
N SER A 30 -6.65 5.87 19.53
CA SER A 30 -6.87 4.56 18.92
C SER A 30 -5.73 3.59 19.23
N THR A 31 -6.09 2.33 19.39
CA THR A 31 -5.18 1.23 19.69
C THR A 31 -4.82 0.45 18.41
N ALA A 32 -3.78 -0.38 18.49
CA ALA A 32 -3.46 -1.33 17.42
C ALA A 32 -4.64 -2.25 17.07
N ALA A 33 -5.47 -2.62 18.05
CA ALA A 33 -6.68 -3.40 17.82
C ALA A 33 -7.72 -2.64 17.00
N ASP A 34 -7.91 -1.34 17.28
CA ASP A 34 -8.79 -0.48 16.48
C ASP A 34 -8.30 -0.36 15.04
N VAL A 35 -6.98 -0.27 14.83
CA VAL A 35 -6.37 -0.26 13.49
C VAL A 35 -6.71 -1.54 12.74
N GLN A 36 -6.56 -2.72 13.35
CA GLN A 36 -6.92 -3.97 12.68
C GLN A 36 -8.41 -4.08 12.40
N ALA A 37 -9.26 -3.70 13.35
CA ALA A 37 -10.70 -3.70 13.17
C ALA A 37 -11.14 -2.74 12.05
N THR A 38 -10.44 -1.62 11.91
CA THR A 38 -10.76 -0.57 10.94
C THR A 38 -10.14 -0.79 9.57
N MET A 39 -8.89 -1.24 9.49
CA MET A 39 -8.11 -1.29 8.23
C MET A 39 -7.79 -2.72 7.78
N GLY A 40 -8.02 -3.72 8.64
CA GLY A 40 -7.64 -5.11 8.41
C GLY A 40 -6.23 -5.43 8.87
N VAL A 41 -5.73 -6.60 8.44
CA VAL A 41 -4.35 -7.03 8.70
C VAL A 41 -3.39 -6.20 7.84
N PRO A 42 -2.30 -5.65 8.42
CA PRO A 42 -1.30 -4.95 7.61
C PRO A 42 -0.54 -5.93 6.72
N ASP A 43 -0.07 -5.44 5.58
CA ASP A 43 0.78 -6.22 4.68
C ASP A 43 2.15 -6.49 5.32
N GLU A 44 2.70 -5.46 5.95
CA GLU A 44 4.00 -5.53 6.61
C GLU A 44 3.98 -4.77 7.94
N ARG A 45 4.77 -5.25 8.91
CA ARG A 45 5.06 -4.55 10.16
C ARG A 45 6.57 -4.34 10.28
N GLN A 46 6.98 -3.09 10.40
CA GLN A 46 8.38 -2.70 10.50
C GLN A 46 8.62 -1.99 11.84
N THR A 47 9.51 -2.51 12.67
CA THR A 47 9.87 -1.87 13.95
C THR A 47 11.00 -0.87 13.73
N LEU A 48 10.79 0.38 14.16
CA LEU A 48 11.76 1.45 14.06
C LEU A 48 11.78 2.26 15.37
N ALA A 49 12.94 2.28 16.03
CA ALA A 49 13.21 3.16 17.18
C ALA A 49 12.13 3.18 18.29
N GLY A 50 11.56 2.01 18.62
CA GLY A 50 10.55 1.88 19.68
C GLY A 50 9.09 2.07 19.22
N GLU A 51 8.88 2.28 17.92
CA GLU A 51 7.57 2.22 17.28
C GLU A 51 7.50 1.05 16.30
N THR A 52 6.28 0.65 15.95
CA THR A 52 6.05 -0.27 14.82
C THR A 52 5.20 0.45 13.78
N ILE A 53 5.70 0.51 12.56
CA ILE A 53 5.00 0.99 11.38
C ILE A 53 4.24 -0.19 10.79
N TRP A 54 2.94 -0.04 10.61
CA TRP A 54 2.09 -0.98 9.91
C TRP A 54 1.79 -0.44 8.53
N TRP A 55 2.21 -1.18 7.51
CA TRP A 55 2.05 -0.79 6.12
C TRP A 55 0.76 -1.36 5.53
N TYR A 56 0.00 -0.48 4.88
CA TYR A 56 -1.25 -0.80 4.21
C TYR A 56 -1.23 -0.30 2.75
N PRO A 57 -0.50 -0.97 1.84
CA PRO A 57 -0.69 -0.78 0.41
C PRO A 57 -2.12 -1.17 0.02
N ARG A 58 -2.75 -0.41 -0.86
CA ARG A 58 -4.15 -0.65 -1.27
C ARG A 58 -4.30 -1.24 -2.67
N GLY A 59 -3.20 -1.53 -3.36
CA GLY A 59 -3.21 -2.24 -4.65
C GLY A 59 -3.78 -3.67 -4.52
N PRO A 60 -4.26 -4.31 -5.61
CA PRO A 60 -4.29 -3.79 -6.97
C PRO A 60 -5.38 -2.76 -7.27
N VAL A 61 -6.40 -2.63 -6.42
CA VAL A 61 -7.58 -1.79 -6.73
C VAL A 61 -7.37 -0.33 -6.31
N GLY A 62 -6.57 -0.11 -5.26
CA GLY A 62 -6.28 1.20 -4.71
C GLY A 62 -4.90 1.74 -5.10
N PHE A 63 -4.78 3.07 -5.00
CA PHE A 63 -3.63 3.85 -5.46
C PHE A 63 -2.89 4.57 -4.32
N HIS A 64 -3.01 4.04 -3.11
CA HIS A 64 -2.48 4.65 -1.90
C HIS A 64 -1.76 3.60 -1.07
N THR A 65 -0.72 4.03 -0.35
CA THR A 65 -0.12 3.26 0.74
C THR A 65 -0.22 4.08 2.01
N TYR A 66 -0.78 3.49 3.07
CA TYR A 66 -0.83 4.11 4.38
C TYR A 66 0.21 3.50 5.32
N ALA A 67 0.90 4.36 6.06
CA ALA A 67 1.76 4.01 7.18
C ALA A 67 1.04 4.35 8.48
N VAL A 68 0.76 3.35 9.31
CA VAL A 68 0.19 3.55 10.65
C VAL A 68 1.30 3.33 11.66
N ARG A 69 1.74 4.41 12.31
CA ARG A 69 2.77 4.35 13.36
C ARG A 69 2.11 4.04 14.70
N ILE A 70 2.61 3.01 15.39
CA ILE A 70 2.08 2.55 16.68
C ILE A 70 3.22 2.56 17.70
N GLY A 71 2.98 3.21 18.84
CA GLY A 71 3.94 3.26 19.93
C GLY A 71 4.10 1.91 20.63
N ALA A 72 5.15 1.77 21.43
CA ALA A 72 5.37 0.57 22.26
C ALA A 72 4.22 0.29 23.25
N ASP A 73 3.40 1.30 23.57
CA ASP A 73 2.19 1.20 24.38
C ASP A 73 0.96 0.70 23.61
N GLY A 74 1.11 0.39 22.31
CA GLY A 74 0.03 -0.08 21.45
C GLY A 74 -0.92 1.03 20.97
N ILE A 75 -0.58 2.31 21.20
CA ILE A 75 -1.40 3.46 20.81
C ILE A 75 -0.90 4.02 19.48
N VAL A 76 -1.84 4.35 18.59
CA VAL A 76 -1.58 4.99 17.30
C VAL A 76 -0.94 6.35 17.52
N ARG A 77 0.21 6.58 16.90
CA ARG A 77 0.95 7.84 16.91
C ARG A 77 0.65 8.69 15.69
N ASP A 78 0.51 8.06 14.54
CA ASP A 78 0.22 8.75 13.28
C ASP A 78 -0.36 7.79 12.23
N ILE A 79 -1.08 8.36 11.26
CA ILE A 79 -1.60 7.66 10.08
C ILE A 79 -1.34 8.54 8.87
N GLU A 80 -0.44 8.11 8.00
CA GLU A 80 0.00 8.93 6.87
C GLU A 80 -0.19 8.20 5.55
N GLN A 81 -0.72 8.89 4.55
CA GLN A 81 -0.64 8.44 3.15
C GLN A 81 0.76 8.78 2.63
N ARG A 82 1.52 7.76 2.25
CA ARG A 82 2.93 7.86 1.88
C ARG A 82 3.20 7.84 0.37
N LEU A 83 2.39 7.13 -0.39
CA LEU A 83 2.52 7.02 -1.85
C LEU A 83 1.87 8.21 -2.57
N THR A 84 2.56 9.35 -2.63
CA THR A 84 2.07 10.58 -3.26
C THR A 84 3.01 11.14 -4.32
N VAL A 85 2.49 11.92 -5.27
CA VAL A 85 3.29 12.65 -6.26
C VAL A 85 4.24 13.66 -5.61
N GLU A 86 3.90 14.20 -4.45
CA GLU A 86 4.73 15.12 -3.68
C GLU A 86 5.95 14.43 -3.06
N ASN A 87 5.83 13.14 -2.74
CA ASN A 87 6.94 12.34 -2.21
C ASN A 87 7.86 11.79 -3.31
N LEU A 88 7.39 11.65 -4.56
CA LEU A 88 8.19 11.13 -5.69
C LEU A 88 9.57 11.78 -5.86
N PRO A 89 9.73 13.12 -5.82
CA PRO A 89 11.03 13.77 -5.98
C PRO A 89 12.09 13.40 -4.92
N LYS A 90 11.69 12.77 -3.81
CA LYS A 90 12.60 12.29 -2.77
C LYS A 90 13.37 11.02 -3.19
N VAL A 91 12.89 10.30 -4.20
CA VAL A 91 13.61 9.15 -4.77
C VAL A 91 14.56 9.65 -5.85
N ALA A 92 15.86 9.57 -5.57
CA ALA A 92 16.91 10.03 -6.47
C ALA A 92 17.62 8.85 -7.13
N ALA A 93 17.51 8.77 -8.47
CA ALA A 93 18.27 7.81 -9.26
C ALA A 93 19.78 7.97 -9.03
N GLY A 94 20.48 6.85 -8.92
CA GLY A 94 21.89 6.75 -8.59
C GLY A 94 22.23 6.97 -7.11
N LYS A 95 21.25 7.24 -6.25
CA LYS A 95 21.47 7.56 -4.83
C LYS A 95 20.58 6.78 -3.87
N SER A 96 19.27 6.80 -4.10
CA SER A 96 18.32 6.13 -3.21
C SER A 96 18.48 4.62 -3.28
N THR A 97 18.51 3.99 -2.12
CA THR A 97 18.52 2.54 -1.95
C THR A 97 17.10 1.97 -2.00
N LYS A 98 16.96 0.64 -2.12
CA LYS A 98 15.68 -0.05 -1.92
C LYS A 98 15.06 0.28 -0.56
N GLN A 99 15.88 0.37 0.49
CA GLN A 99 15.40 0.72 1.82
C GLN A 99 14.87 2.15 1.87
N ASP A 100 15.54 3.12 1.26
CA ASP A 100 15.05 4.51 1.21
C ASP A 100 13.68 4.60 0.51
N VAL A 101 13.49 3.82 -0.57
CA VAL A 101 12.22 3.79 -1.30
C VAL A 101 11.13 3.10 -0.47
N HIS A 102 11.45 2.00 0.21
CA HIS A 102 10.52 1.29 1.10
C HIS A 102 10.13 2.15 2.30
N ASP A 103 11.07 2.80 2.98
CA ASP A 103 10.77 3.69 4.11
C ASP A 103 9.90 4.90 3.68
N LEU A 104 10.01 5.30 2.41
CA LEU A 104 9.23 6.39 1.84
C LEU A 104 7.82 5.97 1.40
N PHE A 105 7.67 4.84 0.69
CA PHE A 105 6.41 4.44 0.05
C PHE A 105 5.74 3.19 0.62
N GLY A 106 6.44 2.45 1.47
CA GLY A 106 6.08 1.11 1.91
C GLY A 106 6.38 0.04 0.85
N PRO A 107 5.89 -1.19 1.07
CA PRO A 107 6.11 -2.31 0.16
C PRO A 107 5.48 -2.05 -1.22
N PRO A 108 6.13 -2.49 -2.29
CA PRO A 108 5.62 -2.32 -3.65
C PRO A 108 4.39 -3.18 -3.90
N PHE A 109 3.53 -2.75 -4.82
CA PHE A 109 2.38 -3.55 -5.26
C PHE A 109 2.84 -4.83 -5.98
N ARG A 110 3.91 -4.73 -6.76
CA ARG A 110 4.49 -5.85 -7.50
C ARG A 110 6.00 -5.68 -7.61
N THR A 111 6.71 -6.79 -7.57
CA THR A 111 8.12 -6.86 -7.96
C THR A 111 8.30 -7.74 -9.18
N ALA A 112 9.31 -7.44 -9.98
CA ALA A 112 9.76 -8.26 -11.10
C ALA A 112 11.29 -8.20 -11.22
N TYR A 113 11.89 -9.09 -12.00
CA TYR A 113 13.32 -9.07 -12.28
C TYR A 113 13.57 -9.10 -13.80
N MET A 114 14.48 -8.25 -14.27
CA MET A 114 14.89 -8.15 -15.67
C MET A 114 16.29 -8.76 -15.83
N PRO A 115 16.40 -10.05 -16.16
CA PRO A 115 17.68 -10.77 -16.12
C PRO A 115 18.70 -10.22 -17.13
N ARG A 116 18.25 -9.70 -18.28
CA ARG A 116 19.15 -9.13 -19.30
C ARG A 116 19.79 -7.80 -18.87
N GLN A 117 19.20 -7.12 -17.90
CA GLN A 117 19.69 -5.83 -17.40
C GLN A 117 20.24 -5.94 -15.98
N GLU A 118 20.07 -7.09 -15.33
CA GLU A 118 20.39 -7.30 -13.90
C GLU A 118 19.70 -6.24 -13.03
N ARG A 119 18.38 -6.13 -13.21
CA ARG A 119 17.55 -5.13 -12.51
C ARG A 119 16.35 -5.77 -11.83
N GLU A 120 16.18 -5.46 -10.55
CA GLU A 120 14.90 -5.63 -9.87
C GLU A 120 13.99 -4.44 -10.19
N VAL A 121 12.71 -4.70 -10.38
CA VAL A 121 11.69 -3.69 -10.66
C VAL A 121 10.69 -3.69 -9.53
N TRP A 122 10.39 -2.52 -8.99
CA TRP A 122 9.25 -2.29 -8.12
C TRP A 122 8.21 -1.47 -8.85
N GLU A 123 6.97 -1.94 -8.80
CA GLU A 123 5.80 -1.24 -9.32
C GLU A 123 4.90 -0.76 -8.18
N TYR A 124 4.49 0.50 -8.26
CA TYR A 124 3.48 1.10 -7.40
C TYR A 124 2.33 1.66 -8.23
N GLN A 125 1.11 1.60 -7.68
CA GLN A 125 -0.07 2.24 -8.25
C GLN A 125 -0.30 3.58 -7.57
N LEU A 126 -0.11 4.66 -8.31
CA LEU A 126 -0.10 6.02 -7.81
C LEU A 126 -1.28 6.81 -8.39
N ARG A 127 -1.94 7.62 -7.57
CA ARG A 127 -2.97 8.57 -8.00
C ARG A 127 -2.51 9.96 -7.61
N ASP A 128 -2.62 10.91 -8.54
CA ASP A 128 -2.25 12.29 -8.27
C ASP A 128 -3.42 13.13 -7.72
N ASN A 129 -3.15 14.40 -7.46
CA ASN A 129 -4.10 15.33 -6.86
C ASN A 129 -5.23 15.77 -7.80
N VAL A 130 -5.14 15.50 -9.11
CA VAL A 130 -6.17 15.79 -10.10
C VAL A 130 -6.89 14.52 -10.58
N ASP A 131 -6.78 13.44 -9.79
CA ASP A 131 -7.43 12.16 -10.05
C ASP A 131 -6.89 11.40 -11.28
N PHE A 132 -5.63 11.65 -11.66
CA PHE A 132 -5.00 10.87 -12.71
C PHE A 132 -4.26 9.66 -12.12
N ARG A 133 -4.43 8.48 -12.75
CA ARG A 133 -3.79 7.24 -12.33
C ARG A 133 -2.49 6.99 -13.08
N TRP A 134 -1.46 6.64 -12.31
CA TRP A 134 -0.10 6.39 -12.78
C TRP A 134 0.39 5.03 -12.29
N LYS A 135 1.26 4.40 -13.07
CA LYS A 135 2.19 3.37 -12.58
C LYS A 135 3.53 4.02 -12.32
N LEU A 136 4.03 3.89 -11.10
CA LEU A 136 5.40 4.25 -10.77
C LEU A 136 6.25 2.99 -10.88
N TRP A 137 7.26 3.04 -11.74
CA TRP A 137 8.17 1.94 -12.05
C TRP A 137 9.57 2.33 -11.62
N ILE A 138 10.12 1.63 -10.64
CA ILE A 138 11.46 1.89 -10.10
C ILE A 138 12.34 0.68 -10.36
N GLN A 139 13.47 0.90 -11.03
CA GLN A 139 14.45 -0.15 -11.29
C GLN A 139 15.63 -0.01 -10.34
N PHE A 140 16.05 -1.11 -9.73
CA PHE A 140 17.20 -1.18 -8.85
C PHE A 140 18.28 -2.07 -9.47
N SER A 141 19.54 -1.68 -9.34
CA SER A 141 20.66 -2.60 -9.58
C SER A 141 20.76 -3.66 -8.47
N ASP A 142 21.56 -4.70 -8.71
CA ASP A 142 21.75 -5.80 -7.74
C ASP A 142 22.33 -5.33 -6.39
N ASP A 143 23.08 -4.21 -6.38
CA ASP A 143 23.54 -3.53 -5.16
C ASP A 143 22.42 -2.75 -4.42
N GLY A 144 21.19 -2.78 -4.95
CA GLY A 144 20.01 -2.16 -4.34
C GLY A 144 19.86 -0.66 -4.58
N ILE A 145 20.63 -0.06 -5.51
CA ILE A 145 20.52 1.37 -5.84
C ILE A 145 19.51 1.60 -6.96
N ALA A 146 18.60 2.57 -6.78
CA ALA A 146 17.65 2.98 -7.81
C ALA A 146 18.40 3.51 -9.03
N ARG A 147 18.18 2.92 -10.20
CA ARG A 147 18.78 3.32 -11.49
C ARG A 147 17.82 4.09 -12.36
N GLU A 148 16.53 3.76 -12.30
CA GLU A 148 15.49 4.43 -13.07
C GLU A 148 14.24 4.60 -12.23
N VAL A 149 13.59 5.77 -12.34
CA VAL A 149 12.35 6.10 -11.66
C VAL A 149 11.42 6.69 -12.71
N VAL A 150 10.43 5.91 -13.15
CA VAL A 150 9.55 6.28 -14.26
C VAL A 150 8.11 6.34 -13.79
N LYS A 151 7.44 7.46 -14.06
CA LYS A 151 6.00 7.59 -13.88
C LYS A 151 5.30 7.38 -15.24
N LEU A 152 4.68 6.22 -15.40
CA LEU A 152 3.98 5.78 -16.61
C LEU A 152 2.48 6.00 -16.46
N ARG A 153 1.78 6.32 -17.55
CA ARG A 153 0.31 6.36 -17.58
C ARG A 153 -0.24 4.99 -17.17
N HIS A 154 -1.26 4.97 -16.31
CA HIS A 154 -1.93 3.70 -15.99
C HIS A 154 -2.72 3.21 -17.21
N PRO A 155 -2.73 1.91 -17.56
CA PRO A 155 -3.46 1.40 -18.74
C PRO A 155 -4.94 1.78 -18.78
N ASP A 156 -5.58 1.89 -17.62
CA ASP A 156 -6.98 2.33 -17.53
C ASP A 156 -7.21 3.77 -18.02
N GLU A 157 -6.16 4.60 -18.07
CA GLU A 157 -6.17 5.97 -18.59
C GLU A 157 -5.86 6.06 -20.09
N ASP A 158 -5.57 4.93 -20.75
CA ASP A 158 -5.38 4.89 -22.20
C ASP A 158 -6.71 5.03 -22.94
N PRO A 159 -6.76 5.80 -24.04
CA PRO A 159 -7.97 5.95 -24.84
C PRO A 159 -8.56 4.60 -25.29
N PRO A 160 -9.88 4.50 -25.45
CA PRO A 160 -10.50 3.33 -26.05
C PRO A 160 -9.91 3.05 -27.45
N GLY A 161 -9.64 1.78 -27.77
CA GLY A 161 -9.15 1.36 -29.09
C GLY A 161 -7.62 1.36 -29.27
N MET A 162 -6.85 1.55 -28.20
CA MET A 162 -5.41 1.22 -28.25
C MET A 162 -5.21 -0.30 -28.34
N PRO A 163 -4.23 -0.78 -29.13
CA PRO A 163 -3.95 -2.21 -29.24
C PRO A 163 -3.56 -2.82 -27.89
N GLY A 164 -4.20 -3.94 -27.51
CA GLY A 164 -3.93 -4.68 -26.27
C GLY A 164 -4.93 -4.49 -25.13
N LYS A 165 -6.12 -3.91 -25.40
CA LYS A 165 -7.21 -3.74 -24.42
C LYS A 165 -8.38 -4.73 -24.58
N ASP A 166 -8.17 -5.84 -25.31
CA ASP A 166 -9.20 -6.83 -25.65
C ASP A 166 -9.05 -8.14 -24.86
#